data_AF-A0A1L9S675-F1
#
_entry.id   AF-A0A1L9S675-F1
#
_cell.length_a   1.000
_cell.length_b   1.000
_cell.length_c   1.000
_cell.angle_alpha   90.00
_cell.angle_beta   90.00
_cell.angle_gamma   90.00
#
_symmetry.space_group_name_H-M   'P 1'
#
loop_
_entity.id
_entity.type
_entity.pdbx_description
1 polymer ?
#
loop_
_entity_poly.entity_id
_entity_poly.type
_entity_poly.pdbx_seq_one_letter_code
_entity_poly.pdbx_strand_id
1 'polypeptide(L)'
;MRPLTTAAYEKLGLMAPSRSRSTSPEPYGAERPRRRDTSCGWRRWVPGRLVVLILVPLATFIALLVIGALLLRRTWNPLLSQITITANIPPDFCGHTPAEAKAAGCAFEMNNFAWMHPDCYDQEQSERAL
;
A
#
# COMPACT_ATOMS: atom_id res chain seq x y z
N MET A 1 -57.93 12.57 0.29
CA MET A 1 -58.79 11.93 -0.74
C MET A 1 -59.04 10.49 -0.29
N ARG A 2 -60.32 10.11 -0.17
CA ARG A 2 -60.79 8.81 0.34
C ARG A 2 -60.99 7.83 -0.82
N PRO A 3 -60.66 6.54 -0.69
CA PRO A 3 -61.10 5.52 -1.64
C PRO A 3 -62.54 5.09 -1.32
N LEU A 4 -63.43 5.09 -2.33
CA LEU A 4 -64.77 4.53 -2.25
C LEU A 4 -64.74 3.04 -2.64
N THR A 5 -65.43 2.27 -1.82
CA THR A 5 -65.62 0.81 -1.86
C THR A 5 -66.51 0.34 -3.00
N THR A 6 -66.19 -0.82 -3.59
CA THR A 6 -67.14 -1.63 -4.38
C THR A 6 -67.30 -3.01 -3.74
N ALA A 7 -68.05 -3.03 -2.64
CA ALA A 7 -68.79 -4.21 -2.20
C ALA A 7 -70.27 -3.94 -2.53
N ALA A 8 -70.74 -4.19 -3.77
CA ALA A 8 -72.14 -3.95 -4.15
C ALA A 8 -72.57 -4.50 -5.54
N TYR A 9 -72.16 -5.70 -5.96
CA TYR A 9 -72.89 -6.42 -7.05
C TYR A 9 -72.66 -7.94 -6.99
N GLU A 10 -72.89 -8.51 -5.81
CA GLU A 10 -73.60 -9.78 -5.71
C GLU A 10 -75.10 -9.45 -5.79
N LYS A 11 -75.90 -10.28 -6.48
CA LYS A 11 -77.33 -10.10 -6.83
C LYS A 11 -77.60 -9.23 -8.05
N LEU A 12 -77.72 -9.90 -9.20
CA LEU A 12 -78.93 -9.91 -10.03
C LEU A 12 -78.63 -10.86 -11.20
N GLY A 13 -79.06 -12.11 -11.03
CA GLY A 13 -78.95 -13.11 -12.07
C GLY A 13 -79.75 -12.72 -13.32
N LEU A 14 -79.36 -13.34 -14.43
CA LEU A 14 -80.17 -13.78 -15.57
C LEU A 14 -79.48 -13.54 -16.92
N MET A 15 -79.42 -14.67 -17.65
CA MET A 15 -79.45 -14.79 -19.10
C MET A 15 -78.15 -14.59 -19.91
N ALA A 16 -77.51 -15.73 -20.19
CA ALA A 16 -76.93 -16.02 -21.50
C ALA A 16 -78.02 -15.94 -22.58
N PRO A 17 -77.77 -15.55 -23.86
CA PRO A 17 -77.07 -16.44 -24.81
C PRO A 17 -76.32 -15.73 -25.97
N SER A 18 -75.44 -16.45 -26.69
CA SER A 18 -75.61 -16.68 -28.14
C SER A 18 -74.41 -17.43 -28.72
N ARG A 19 -74.74 -18.25 -29.70
CA ARG A 19 -74.02 -19.39 -30.25
C ARG A 19 -73.58 -19.01 -31.65
N SER A 20 -72.30 -19.13 -31.98
CA SER A 20 -71.89 -19.41 -33.36
C SER A 20 -70.57 -20.18 -33.41
N ARG A 21 -70.79 -21.47 -33.65
CA ARG A 21 -69.88 -22.50 -34.13
C ARG A 21 -69.11 -22.04 -35.37
N SER A 22 -67.79 -22.21 -35.39
CA SER A 22 -67.10 -22.66 -36.60
C SER A 22 -65.87 -23.48 -36.21
N THR A 23 -65.45 -24.29 -37.15
CA THR A 23 -65.00 -25.67 -36.95
C THR A 23 -63.57 -25.79 -37.43
N SER A 24 -62.80 -26.64 -36.76
CA SER A 24 -61.66 -27.41 -37.32
C SER A 24 -60.31 -26.68 -37.51
N PRO A 25 -59.18 -27.40 -37.61
CA PRO A 25 -58.76 -28.68 -37.01
C PRO A 25 -57.56 -28.50 -36.05
N GLU A 26 -57.26 -29.52 -35.26
CA GLU A 26 -56.03 -29.59 -34.44
C GLU A 26 -54.75 -29.35 -35.26
N PRO A 27 -53.84 -28.47 -34.80
CA PRO A 27 -52.44 -28.58 -35.14
C PRO A 27 -51.76 -29.48 -34.10
N TYR A 28 -51.55 -30.72 -34.52
CA TYR A 28 -50.35 -31.52 -34.34
C TYR A 28 -49.26 -30.92 -33.41
N GLY A 29 -48.86 -31.68 -32.40
CA GLY A 29 -47.52 -31.60 -31.83
C GLY A 29 -47.41 -30.78 -30.57
N ALA A 30 -47.77 -31.41 -29.45
CA ALA A 30 -47.10 -31.14 -28.20
C ALA A 30 -45.60 -31.40 -28.37
N GLU A 31 -44.80 -30.35 -28.35
CA GLU A 31 -43.42 -30.35 -27.85
C GLU A 31 -42.94 -28.89 -27.79
N ARG A 32 -42.73 -28.37 -26.59
CA ARG A 32 -41.99 -27.11 -26.41
C ARG A 32 -40.51 -27.43 -26.55
N PRO A 33 -39.81 -27.03 -27.62
CA PRO A 33 -38.36 -27.11 -27.60
C PRO A 33 -37.87 -25.97 -26.71
N ARG A 34 -37.13 -26.35 -25.67
CA ARG A 34 -36.37 -25.48 -24.75
C ARG A 34 -36.00 -24.15 -25.40
N ARG A 35 -36.39 -23.08 -24.73
CA ARG A 35 -35.77 -21.75 -24.83
C ARG A 35 -34.26 -22.00 -24.83
N ARG A 36 -33.62 -21.89 -26.00
CA ARG A 36 -32.16 -21.89 -26.07
C ARG A 36 -31.76 -20.61 -25.37
N ASP A 37 -31.30 -20.75 -24.15
CA ASP A 37 -30.51 -19.74 -23.47
C ASP A 37 -29.29 -19.50 -24.35
N THR A 38 -29.39 -18.49 -25.22
CA THR A 38 -28.25 -17.94 -25.96
C THR A 38 -27.43 -17.09 -25.01
N SER A 39 -26.86 -17.76 -24.01
CA SER A 39 -25.84 -17.25 -23.10
C SER A 39 -24.64 -18.21 -23.10
N CYS A 40 -24.28 -18.71 -24.28
CA CYS A 40 -22.97 -19.31 -24.52
C CYS A 40 -22.24 -18.44 -25.54
N GLY A 41 -21.17 -17.77 -25.13
CA GLY A 41 -20.27 -17.22 -26.14
C GLY A 41 -19.16 -16.27 -25.70
N TRP A 42 -19.29 -15.54 -24.59
CA TRP A 42 -18.30 -14.47 -24.29
C TRP A 42 -17.40 -14.76 -23.08
N ARG A 43 -17.51 -15.94 -22.46
CA ARG A 43 -16.87 -16.25 -21.17
C ARG A 43 -15.80 -17.34 -21.19
N ARG A 44 -15.08 -17.51 -22.29
CA ARG A 44 -13.85 -18.32 -22.40
C ARG A 44 -13.05 -17.63 -23.52
N TRP A 45 -11.98 -16.88 -23.25
CA TRP A 45 -10.59 -17.35 -23.45
C TRP A 45 -9.57 -16.21 -23.18
N VAL A 46 -9.68 -15.45 -22.08
CA VAL A 46 -8.69 -14.38 -21.77
C VAL A 46 -8.11 -14.33 -20.33
N PRO A 47 -8.39 -15.22 -19.35
CA PRO A 47 -7.78 -15.05 -18.03
C PRO A 47 -6.28 -15.39 -18.02
N GLY A 48 -5.83 -16.40 -18.77
CA GLY A 48 -4.43 -16.83 -18.75
C GLY A 48 -3.46 -15.79 -19.32
N ARG A 49 -3.80 -15.18 -20.46
CA ARG A 49 -2.92 -14.19 -21.10
C ARG A 49 -2.83 -12.89 -20.30
N LEU A 50 -3.93 -12.39 -19.74
CA LEU A 50 -3.92 -11.22 -18.86
C LEU A 50 -3.16 -11.48 -17.56
N VAL A 51 -3.32 -12.67 -16.97
CA VAL A 51 -2.57 -13.06 -15.77
C VAL A 51 -1.07 -13.13 -16.06
N VAL A 52 -0.65 -13.70 -17.21
CA VAL A 52 0.77 -13.72 -17.61
C VAL A 52 1.30 -12.30 -17.85
N LEU A 53 0.52 -11.44 -18.52
CA LEU A 53 0.91 -10.04 -18.79
C LEU A 53 1.04 -9.19 -17.52
N ILE A 54 0.45 -9.60 -16.39
CA ILE A 54 0.54 -8.89 -15.11
C ILE A 54 1.58 -9.53 -14.19
N LEU A 55 1.59 -10.86 -14.07
CA LEU A 55 2.48 -11.57 -13.14
C LEU A 55 3.94 -11.52 -13.59
N VAL A 56 4.22 -11.59 -14.89
CA VAL A 56 5.60 -11.52 -15.40
C VAL A 56 6.25 -10.17 -15.08
N PRO A 57 5.68 -9.00 -15.45
CA PRO A 57 6.30 -7.72 -15.10
C PRO A 57 6.32 -7.44 -13.60
N LEU A 58 5.32 -7.93 -12.85
CA LEU A 58 5.32 -7.81 -11.40
C LEU A 58 6.47 -8.62 -10.77
N ALA A 59 6.68 -9.85 -11.22
CA ALA A 59 7.76 -10.71 -10.74
C ALA A 59 9.13 -10.14 -11.12
N THR A 60 9.30 -9.62 -12.35
CA THR A 60 10.56 -8.98 -12.76
C THR A 60 10.83 -7.71 -11.95
N PHE A 61 9.81 -6.89 -11.69
CA PHE A 61 9.94 -5.70 -10.86
C PHE A 61 10.36 -6.05 -9.42
N ILE A 62 9.72 -7.06 -8.80
CA ILE A 62 10.11 -7.55 -7.48
C ILE A 62 11.56 -8.07 -7.49
N ALA A 63 11.95 -8.83 -8.51
CA ALA A 63 13.32 -9.32 -8.64
C ALA A 63 14.33 -8.16 -8.73
N LEU A 64 14.02 -7.12 -9.50
CA LEU A 64 14.87 -5.92 -9.59
C LEU A 64 14.96 -5.17 -8.26
N LEU A 65 13.87 -5.04 -7.50
CA LEU A 65 13.89 -4.43 -6.17
C LEU A 65 14.74 -5.24 -5.18
N VAL A 66 14.62 -6.57 -5.19
CA VAL A 66 15.42 -7.46 -4.33
C VAL A 66 16.90 -7.38 -4.69
N ILE A 67 17.23 -7.47 -5.97
CA ILE A 67 18.61 -7.35 -6.45
C ILE A 67 19.18 -5.97 -6.10
N GLY A 68 18.43 -4.90 -6.34
CA GLY A 68 18.81 -3.54 -5.96
C GLY A 68 19.08 -3.41 -4.47
N ALA A 69 18.20 -3.94 -3.61
CA ALA A 69 18.39 -3.92 -2.16
C ALA A 69 19.59 -4.75 -1.71
N LEU A 70 19.85 -5.91 -2.33
CA LEU A 70 21.03 -6.74 -2.04
C LEU A 70 22.33 -6.05 -2.45
N LEU A 71 22.35 -5.44 -3.64
CA LEU A 71 23.49 -4.66 -4.12
C LEU A 71 23.74 -3.45 -3.21
N LEU A 72 22.69 -2.73 -2.82
CA LEU A 72 22.78 -1.60 -1.90
C LEU A 72 23.32 -2.02 -0.52
N ARG A 73 22.81 -3.10 0.06
CA ARG A 73 23.34 -3.65 1.32
C ARG A 73 24.82 -4.02 1.20
N ARG A 74 25.21 -4.65 0.09
CA ARG A 74 26.59 -5.08 -0.15
C ARG A 74 27.55 -3.90 -0.31
N THR A 75 27.12 -2.82 -0.98
CA THR A 75 27.97 -1.64 -1.20
C THR A 75 28.02 -0.71 0.01
N TRP A 76 26.98 -0.68 0.86
CA TRP A 76 26.89 0.23 2.00
C TRP A 76 27.45 -0.33 3.32
N ASN A 77 27.47 -1.66 3.50
CA ASN A 77 28.10 -2.28 4.67
C ASN A 77 29.59 -1.89 4.87
N PRO A 78 30.47 -1.91 3.84
CA PRO A 78 31.88 -1.58 4.05
C PRO A 78 32.12 -0.08 4.35
N LEU A 79 31.20 0.80 3.94
CA LEU A 79 31.29 2.24 4.21
C LEU A 79 30.88 2.58 5.65
N LEU A 80 29.86 1.92 6.20
CA LEU A 80 29.43 2.14 7.58
C LEU A 80 30.41 1.55 8.60
N SER A 81 31.08 0.43 8.29
CA SER A 81 32.14 -0.09 9.17
C SER A 81 33.31 0.87 9.33
N GLN A 82 33.58 1.72 8.34
CA GLN A 82 34.62 2.74 8.42
C GLN A 82 34.18 4.00 9.19
N ILE A 83 32.88 4.23 9.35
CA ILE A 83 32.30 5.31 10.18
C ILE A 83 32.16 4.87 11.64
N THR A 84 32.47 3.61 11.96
CA THR A 84 32.69 3.21 13.36
C THR A 84 34.03 3.82 13.75
N ILE A 85 34.01 5.09 14.15
CA ILE A 85 35.13 5.81 14.75
C ILE A 85 35.66 4.85 15.80
N THR A 86 36.81 4.25 15.54
CA THR A 86 37.61 3.62 16.58
C THR A 86 37.85 4.73 17.58
N ALA A 87 37.02 4.75 18.63
CA ALA A 87 37.18 5.61 19.78
C ALA A 87 38.40 5.10 20.54
N ASN A 88 39.56 5.25 19.91
CA ASN A 88 40.82 5.31 20.61
C ASN A 88 40.77 6.66 21.32
N ILE A 89 40.06 6.68 22.44
CA ILE A 89 39.94 7.85 23.30
C ILE A 89 41.37 8.20 23.68
N PRO A 90 41.91 9.34 23.20
CA PRO A 90 43.27 9.70 23.52
C PRO A 90 43.44 9.72 25.04
N PRO A 91 44.63 9.40 25.57
CA PRO A 91 44.91 9.56 26.99
C PRO A 91 44.57 10.97 27.51
N ASP A 92 44.52 11.94 26.60
CA ASP A 92 44.25 13.37 26.85
C ASP A 92 42.76 13.72 26.78
N PHE A 93 41.87 12.76 27.05
CA PHE A 93 40.43 12.96 26.96
C PHE A 93 39.89 13.80 28.13
N CYS A 94 39.33 14.96 27.79
CA CYS A 94 38.78 15.93 28.74
C CYS A 94 37.35 15.63 29.24
N GLY A 95 36.81 14.42 29.03
CA GLY A 95 35.45 14.10 29.46
C GLY A 95 34.36 14.63 28.53
N HIS A 96 33.11 14.33 28.88
CA HIS A 96 31.92 14.75 28.13
C HIS A 96 31.19 15.94 28.75
N THR A 97 31.51 16.29 30.00
CA THR A 97 30.89 17.41 30.70
C THR A 97 31.92 18.48 31.09
N PRO A 98 31.51 19.76 31.22
CA PRO A 98 32.39 20.82 31.73
C PRO A 98 32.97 20.53 33.12
N ALA A 99 32.24 19.78 33.95
CA ALA A 99 32.69 19.39 35.28
C ALA A 99 33.81 18.34 35.20
N GLU A 100 33.66 17.33 34.33
CA GLU A 100 34.68 16.33 34.06
C GLU A 100 35.95 16.96 33.47
N ALA A 101 35.81 17.88 32.51
CA ALA A 101 36.94 18.55 31.88
C ALA A 101 37.77 19.37 32.88
N LYS A 102 37.10 20.10 33.77
CA LYS A 102 37.78 20.83 34.84
C LYS A 102 38.44 19.89 35.84
N ALA A 103 37.79 18.78 36.19
CA ALA A 103 38.36 17.76 37.07
C ALA A 103 39.58 17.06 36.43
N ALA A 104 39.61 16.93 35.10
CA ALA A 104 40.72 16.41 34.32
C ALA A 104 41.86 17.44 34.10
N GLY A 105 41.70 18.70 34.53
CA GLY A 105 42.70 19.74 34.35
C GLY A 105 42.75 20.34 32.94
N CYS A 106 41.74 20.12 32.12
CA CYS A 106 41.65 20.70 30.79
C CYS A 106 41.26 22.19 30.83
N ALA A 107 41.76 22.96 29.87
CA ALA A 107 41.44 24.36 29.69
C ALA A 107 40.32 24.54 28.66
N PHE A 108 39.44 25.51 28.89
CA PHE A 108 38.41 25.86 27.92
C PHE A 108 38.98 26.87 26.93
N GLU A 109 38.90 26.56 25.64
CA GLU A 109 39.36 27.43 24.57
C GLU A 109 38.18 28.10 23.89
N MET A 110 38.20 29.44 23.88
CA MET A 110 37.03 30.24 23.52
C MET A 110 36.79 30.25 22.00
N ASN A 111 37.81 30.10 21.16
CA ASN A 111 37.62 30.20 19.71
C ASN A 111 36.98 28.93 19.13
N ASN A 112 37.33 27.74 19.63
CA ASN A 112 36.74 26.47 19.21
C ASN A 112 35.57 26.01 20.09
N PHE A 113 35.29 26.74 21.19
CA PHE A 113 34.30 26.37 22.20
C PHE A 113 34.46 24.92 22.70
N ALA A 114 35.71 24.51 22.86
CA ALA A 114 36.09 23.13 23.18
C ALA A 114 37.00 23.08 24.41
N TRP A 115 36.97 21.93 25.10
CA TRP A 115 37.91 21.62 26.16
C TRP A 115 39.16 21.01 25.54
N MET A 116 40.33 21.57 25.84
CA MET A 116 41.62 21.08 25.36
C MET A 116 42.54 20.71 26.50
N HIS A 117 43.33 19.67 26.27
CA HIS A 117 44.41 19.28 27.16
C HIS A 117 45.43 20.42 27.26
N PRO A 118 46.02 20.68 28.44
CA PRO A 118 47.00 21.77 28.63
C PRO A 118 48.17 21.72 27.64
N ASP A 119 48.62 20.53 27.23
CA ASP A 119 49.71 20.39 26.25
C ASP A 119 49.36 20.91 24.85
N CYS A 120 48.08 20.94 24.52
CA CYS A 120 47.55 21.45 23.25
C CYS A 120 46.95 22.85 23.40
N TYR A 121 46.82 23.35 24.61
CA TYR A 121 46.21 24.65 24.89
C TYR A 121 47.21 25.77 24.59
N ASP A 122 47.00 26.47 23.48
CA ASP A 122 47.81 27.62 23.10
C ASP A 122 47.30 28.89 23.81
N GLN A 123 47.99 29.26 24.89
CA GLN A 123 47.68 30.45 25.65
C GLN A 123 47.81 31.72 24.82
N GLU A 124 48.80 31.80 23.92
CA GLU A 124 49.07 32.99 23.12
C GLU A 124 47.91 33.29 22.15
N GLN A 125 47.29 32.26 21.60
CA GLN A 125 46.10 32.41 20.75
C GLN A 125 44.85 32.83 21.54
N SER A 126 44.69 32.33 22.78
CA SER A 126 43.55 32.67 23.61
C SER A 126 43.57 34.15 24.07
N GLU A 127 44.76 34.70 24.31
CA GLU A 127 44.95 36.08 24.78
C GLU A 127 44.75 37.12 23.67
N ARG A 128 45.08 36.78 22.41
CA ARG A 128 44.91 37.68 21.25
C ARG A 128 43.45 37.85 20.82
N ALA A 129 42.54 37.01 21.31
CA ALA A 129 41.11 37.04 21.01
C ALA A 129 40.31 37.92 21.99
N LEU A 130 40.96 38.48 23.02
CA LEU A 130 40.42 39.42 23.99
C LEU A 130 40.75 40.88 23.62
#